data_AF-A0A9J6FNV3-F1
#
_entry.id   AF-A0A9J6FNV3-F1
#
_cell.length_a   1.000
_cell.length_b   1.000
_cell.length_c   1.000
_cell.angle_alpha   90.00
_cell.angle_beta   90.00
_cell.angle_gamma   90.00
#
_symmetry.space_group_name_H-M   'P 1'
#
loop_
_entity.id
_entity.type
_entity.pdbx_description
1 polymer ?
#
loop_
_entity_poly.entity_id
_entity_poly.type
_entity_poly.pdbx_seq_one_letter_code
_entity_poly.pdbx_strand_id
1 'polypeptide(L)' 'MEVLDGDVVRVSSRGRAADRDIVQFVPFRNFLQGGPWQSNQMRLAKEVLAEIPDQVTSYMLKNHIKPGPGPSAQGAPS' A
#
# COMPACT_ATOMS: atom_id res chain seq x y z
N MET A 1 10.33 3.71 -13.69
CA MET A 1 10.20 3.41 -12.24
C MET A 1 9.07 2.43 -11.99
N GLU A 2 8.00 2.44 -12.78
CA GLU A 2 6.90 1.46 -12.74
C GLU A 2 7.35 -0.01 -12.78
N VAL A 3 8.50 -0.33 -13.37
CA VAL A 3 9.07 -1.69 -13.33
C VAL A 3 9.32 -2.24 -11.91
N LEU A 4 9.41 -1.37 -10.91
CA LEU A 4 9.61 -1.76 -9.51
C LEU A 4 8.29 -1.94 -8.75
N ASP A 5 7.16 -1.54 -9.35
CA ASP A 5 5.82 -1.53 -8.73
C ASP A 5 5.25 -2.95 -8.54
N GLY A 6 5.92 -3.98 -9.10
CA GLY A 6 5.74 -5.40 -8.76
C GLY A 6 4.38 -6.05 -9.12
N ASP A 7 3.44 -5.24 -9.57
CA ASP A 7 2.08 -5.49 -10.02
C ASP A 7 1.99 -6.26 -11.35
N VAL A 8 2.89 -5.97 -12.31
CA VAL A 8 2.91 -6.64 -13.62
C VAL A 8 3.87 -7.85 -13.63
N VAL A 9 5.09 -7.68 -13.10
CA VAL A 9 6.14 -8.70 -13.10
C VAL A 9 6.97 -8.60 -11.83
N ARG A 10 7.20 -9.74 -11.16
CA ARG A 10 8.13 -9.80 -10.02
C ARG A 10 9.56 -9.59 -10.49
N VAL A 11 10.20 -8.58 -9.92
CA VAL A 11 11.63 -8.29 -10.14
C VAL A 11 12.44 -9.52 -9.73
N SER A 12 13.42 -9.90 -10.55
CA SER A 12 14.35 -10.98 -10.24
C SER A 12 15.80 -10.51 -10.38
N SER A 13 16.67 -11.07 -9.54
CA SER A 13 18.10 -10.80 -9.56
C SER A 13 18.86 -12.04 -9.12
N ARG A 14 19.95 -12.36 -9.82
CA ARG A 14 20.80 -13.54 -9.55
C ARG A 14 20.01 -14.85 -9.45
N GLY A 15 19.02 -15.02 -10.33
CA GLY A 15 18.17 -16.22 -10.38
C GLY A 15 17.13 -16.33 -9.26
N ARG A 16 16.92 -15.28 -8.46
CA ARG A 16 15.88 -15.23 -7.42
C ARG A 16 14.86 -14.15 -7.73
N ALA A 17 13.59 -14.51 -7.76
CA ALA A 17 12.48 -13.56 -7.86
C ALA A 17 12.13 -12.99 -6.48
N ALA A 18 11.61 -11.76 -6.47
CA ALA A 18 11.03 -11.16 -5.28
C ALA A 18 9.82 -11.98 -4.80
N ASP A 19 9.92 -12.47 -3.57
CA ASP A 19 8.88 -13.29 -2.94
C ASP A 19 7.57 -12.52 -2.76
N ARG A 20 7.67 -11.22 -2.45
CA ARG A 20 6.51 -10.34 -2.31
C ARG A 20 6.74 -9.04 -3.05
N ASP A 21 5.63 -8.45 -3.43
CA ASP A 21 5.58 -7.08 -3.87
C ASP A 21 5.45 -6.17 -2.64
N ILE A 22 6.35 -5.21 -2.53
CA ILE A 22 6.48 -4.32 -1.37
C ILE A 22 6.87 -2.90 -1.78
N VAL A 23 6.91 -2.59 -3.07
CA VAL A 23 7.37 -1.30 -3.59
C VAL A 23 6.25 -0.70 -4.40
N GLN A 24 5.81 0.50 -4.03
CA GLN A 24 4.88 1.28 -4.85
C GLN A 24 5.59 2.47 -5.50
N PHE A 25 5.32 2.73 -6.79
CA PHE A 25 5.72 3.97 -7.44
C PHE A 25 4.53 4.84 -7.87
N VAL A 26 4.37 6.00 -7.21
CA VAL A 26 3.37 7.02 -7.58
C VAL A 26 4.05 8.31 -8.07
N PRO A 27 3.96 8.67 -9.36
CA PRO A 27 4.58 9.88 -9.88
C PRO A 27 3.90 11.15 -9.37
N PHE A 28 4.51 11.78 -8.35
CA PHE A 28 3.99 12.97 -7.67
C PHE A 28 3.58 14.14 -8.60
N ARG A 29 4.29 14.32 -9.72
CA ARG A 29 3.99 15.37 -10.72
C ARG A 29 2.55 15.31 -11.26
N ASN A 30 1.92 14.13 -11.26
CA ASN A 30 0.56 13.93 -11.74
C ASN A 30 -0.50 14.58 -10.81
N PHE A 31 -0.09 15.03 -9.62
CA PHE A 31 -0.95 15.64 -8.60
C PHE A 31 -0.66 17.13 -8.38
N LEU A 32 0.21 17.74 -9.20
CA LEU A 32 0.54 19.16 -9.09
C LEU A 32 -0.45 20.08 -9.81
N GLN A 33 -1.33 19.53 -10.64
CA GLN A 33 -2.25 20.29 -11.48
C GLN A 33 -3.68 19.75 -11.32
N GLY A 34 -4.69 20.61 -11.58
CA GLY A 34 -6.08 20.16 -11.74
C GLY A 34 -6.96 20.23 -10.49
N GLY A 35 -6.86 21.27 -9.68
CA GLY A 35 -7.83 21.55 -8.61
C GLY A 35 -7.18 22.08 -7.32
N PRO A 36 -7.98 22.25 -6.25
CA PRO A 36 -7.48 22.60 -4.93
C PRO A 36 -6.40 21.64 -4.43
N TRP A 37 -5.42 22.18 -3.70
CA TRP A 37 -4.31 21.38 -3.18
C TRP A 37 -4.78 20.21 -2.30
N GLN A 38 -5.81 20.41 -1.50
CA GLN A 38 -6.40 19.40 -0.62
C GLN A 38 -6.95 18.19 -1.40
N SER A 39 -7.65 18.42 -2.52
CA SER A 39 -8.13 17.32 -3.37
C SER A 39 -6.98 16.56 -4.02
N ASN A 40 -5.90 17.26 -4.39
CA ASN A 40 -4.71 16.63 -4.95
C ASN A 40 -3.97 15.78 -3.91
N GLN A 41 -3.87 16.24 -2.67
CA GLN A 41 -3.32 15.47 -1.55
C GLN A 41 -4.14 14.21 -1.29
N MET A 42 -5.47 14.30 -1.32
CA MET A 42 -6.34 13.14 -1.11
C MET A 42 -6.20 12.11 -2.24
N ARG A 43 -6.11 12.56 -3.50
CA ARG A 43 -5.84 11.69 -4.65
C ARG A 43 -4.48 11.03 -4.54
N LEU A 44 -3.44 11.79 -4.19
CA LEU A 44 -2.09 11.24 -3.99
C LEU A 44 -2.09 10.18 -2.88
N ALA A 45 -2.70 10.49 -1.73
CA ALA A 45 -2.77 9.56 -0.61
C ALA A 45 -3.50 8.27 -1.00
N LYS A 46 -4.60 8.38 -1.76
CA LYS A 46 -5.33 7.22 -2.26
C LYS A 46 -4.44 6.32 -3.12
N GLU A 47 -3.73 6.89 -4.09
CA GLU A 47 -2.88 6.13 -5.01
C GLU A 47 -1.68 5.52 -4.30
N VAL A 48 -1.04 6.26 -3.37
CA VAL A 48 0.12 5.76 -2.59
C VAL A 48 -0.25 4.62 -1.64
N LEU A 49 -1.47 4.62 -1.11
CA LEU A 49 -1.91 3.66 -0.08
C LEU A 49 -2.75 2.50 -0.64
N ALA A 50 -3.03 2.48 -1.94
CA ALA A 50 -4.00 1.57 -2.55
C ALA A 50 -3.72 0.10 -2.25
N GLU A 51 -2.44 -0.30 -2.26
CA GLU A 51 -2.04 -1.70 -2.13
C GLU A 51 -1.71 -2.16 -0.70
N ILE A 52 -1.53 -1.21 0.22
CA ILE A 52 -1.11 -1.52 1.61
C ILE A 52 -2.05 -2.53 2.29
N PRO A 53 -3.39 -2.45 2.15
CA PRO A 53 -4.29 -3.45 2.76
C PRO A 53 -4.00 -4.88 2.31
N ASP A 54 -3.82 -5.08 1.00
CA ASP A 54 -3.57 -6.41 0.41
C ASP A 54 -2.15 -6.91 0.74
N GLN A 55 -1.16 -6.02 0.70
CA GLN A 55 0.21 -6.34 1.09
C GLN A 55 0.33 -6.78 2.57
N VAL A 56 -0.42 -6.13 3.47
CA VAL A 56 -0.46 -6.47 4.89
C VAL A 56 -1.20 -7.79 5.12
N THR A 57 -2.41 -7.92 4.60
CA THR A 57 -3.22 -9.14 4.81
C THR A 57 -2.57 -10.38 4.21
N SER A 58 -1.98 -10.27 3.02
CA SER A 58 -1.21 -11.35 2.39
C SER A 58 -0.01 -11.78 3.23
N TYR A 59 0.68 -10.82 3.87
CA TYR A 59 1.78 -11.15 4.80
C TYR A 59 1.29 -11.94 6.00
N MET A 60 0.22 -11.46 6.65
CA MET A 60 -0.33 -12.07 7.85
C MET A 60 -0.79 -13.50 7.57
N LEU A 61 -1.51 -13.71 6.46
CA LEU A 61 -1.97 -15.02 6.01
C LEU A 61 -0.80 -15.98 5.76
N LYS A 62 0.23 -15.54 5.02
CA LYS A 62 1.41 -16.33 4.72
C LYS A 62 2.16 -16.79 5.97
N ASN A 63 2.18 -15.96 7.01
CA ASN A 63 2.91 -16.22 8.25
C ASN A 63 2.02 -16.76 9.38
N HIS A 64 0.77 -17.13 9.08
CA HIS A 64 -0.20 -17.62 10.07
C HIS A 64 -0.41 -16.67 11.26
N ILE A 65 -0.25 -15.36 11.05
CA ILE A 65 -0.47 -14.33 12.07
C ILE A 65 -1.97 -14.03 12.13
N LYS A 66 -2.58 -14.25 13.29
CA LYS A 66 -4.00 -13.97 13.53
C LYS A 66 -4.19 -12.50 13.92
N PRO A 67 -5.30 -11.86 13.52
CA PRO A 67 -5.67 -10.53 14.03
C PRO A 67 -5.73 -10.55 15.56
N GLY A 68 -5.20 -9.50 16.20
CA GLY A 68 -5.34 -9.31 17.64
C GLY A 68 -6.79 -9.02 18.05
N PRO A 69 -7.12 -9.03 19.36
CA PRO A 69 -8.40 -8.53 19.83
C PRO A 69 -8.57 -7.10 19.33
N GLY A 70 -9.68 -6.82 18.63
CA GLY A 70 -10.01 -5.48 18.18
C GLY A 70 -10.02 -4.50 19.37
N PRO A 71 -9.84 -3.18 19.13
CA PRO A 71 -9.92 -2.20 20.20
C PRO A 71 -11.22 -2.43 20.97
N SER A 72 -11.11 -2.76 22.25
CA SER A 72 -12.26 -2.87 23.13
C SER A 72 -12.98 -1.52 23.07
N ALA A 73 -14.32 -1.53 23.00
CA ALA A 73 -15.15 -0.33 22.98
C ALA A 73 -15.13 0.44 24.33
N GLN A 74 -13.97 0.53 24.98
CA GLN A 74 -13.73 1.28 26.21
C GLN A 74 -13.37 2.72 25.84
N GLY A 75 -14.37 3.48 25.37
CA GLY A 75 -14.14 4.89 25.05
C GLY A 75 -15.26 5.60 24.31
N ALA A 76 -16.50 5.10 24.34
CA ALA A 76 -17.63 5.93 23.93
C ALA A 76 -17.96 6.90 25.09
N PRO A 77 -17.79 8.23 24.92
CA PRO A 77 -18.29 9.18 25.89
C PRO A 77 -19.83 9.20 25.83
N SER A 78 -20.47 9.10 27.01
CA SER A 78 -21.91 9.31 27.21
C SER A 78 -22.33 10.75 26.90
#